data_AF-A0A7X1ZHR4-F1
#
_entry.id   AF-A0A7X1ZHR4-F1
#
_cell.length_a   1.000
_cell.length_b   1.000
_cell.length_c   1.000
_cell.angle_alpha   90.00
_cell.angle_beta   90.00
_cell.angle_gamma   90.00
#
_symmetry.space_group_name_H-M   'P 1'
#
loop_
_entity.id
_entity.type
_entity.pdbx_description
1 polymer ?
#
loop_
_entity_poly.entity_id
_entity_poly.type
_entity_poly.pdbx_seq_one_letter_code
_entity_poly.pdbx_strand_id
1 'polypeptide(L)'
;MINIIEAPQDDSLFKVPADYQREKSPAEKLEEKEAARPVLTKGEETIAPAGRYMGTGGALRVKVEPDKSVRVIIRNQIKEKSVYKVTPLRNGQPVEAELIESSLSGKGQKTEPFFGHQLKLNEILIDVEEGLISAFVTKEYSSFDEVKRQEFFLLEESGRGLFVYKEYKIVLTLTGDSQAAEDSPIKIKFYKGEYEDVLKEEDLRLTNGQVRKWEFNPGQIRTLNITAGESGGVKVLLEQFPAKVKELSKEEKQQLVQDIIHNELDKVKALLDSGLDVNMNASATDSLLMAVCRYSSAEMLELVLNYNPQMNFQDDYGNNALTLAVNNFDNYKGMIPLLLEAGADTDSKVGSPGSINFTALGKMVGKALISKNEEDYQIIEMFLSHGADPNQAPKSMTTPLMQAAHKGNLELVELFLEYGADTSLKDKQGKTALDMAKNKNHRQVIDLLQ
;
A
#
# COMPACT_ATOMS: atom_id res chain seq x y z
N MET A 1 31.23 -14.69 -43.65
CA MET A 1 31.77 -15.77 -42.79
C MET A 1 32.95 -15.19 -42.05
N ILE A 2 32.86 -15.04 -40.73
CA ILE A 2 33.99 -14.66 -39.89
C ILE A 2 34.78 -15.95 -39.64
N ASN A 3 36.03 -16.01 -40.11
CA ASN A 3 36.93 -17.12 -39.79
C ASN A 3 37.36 -17.00 -38.33
N ILE A 4 36.71 -17.76 -37.45
CA ILE A 4 37.18 -17.96 -36.08
C ILE A 4 38.24 -19.06 -36.15
N ILE A 5 39.48 -18.71 -35.81
CA ILE A 5 40.58 -19.66 -35.67
C ILE A 5 40.69 -19.94 -34.16
N GLU A 6 40.44 -21.18 -33.74
CA GLU A 6 40.68 -21.60 -32.35
C GLU A 6 42.18 -21.44 -32.02
N ALA A 7 42.46 -20.68 -30.97
CA ALA A 7 43.81 -20.60 -30.43
C ALA A 7 44.16 -21.93 -29.73
N PRO A 8 45.43 -22.36 -29.76
CA PRO A 8 45.86 -23.57 -29.05
C PRO A 8 45.60 -23.42 -27.54
N GLN A 9 44.92 -24.43 -26.98
CA GLN A 9 44.55 -24.47 -25.57
C GLN A 9 45.81 -24.78 -24.74
N ASP A 10 46.25 -23.84 -23.90
CA ASP A 10 47.37 -24.03 -22.96
C ASP A 10 46.80 -24.36 -21.57
N ASP A 11 46.63 -25.65 -21.30
CA ASP A 11 46.10 -26.16 -20.03
C ASP A 11 47.00 -25.84 -18.81
N SER A 12 48.24 -25.37 -19.04
CA SER A 12 49.15 -24.97 -17.95
C SER A 12 48.74 -23.66 -17.27
N LEU A 13 47.87 -22.86 -17.90
CA LEU A 13 47.31 -21.62 -17.38
C LEU A 13 46.08 -21.84 -16.48
N PHE A 14 45.42 -23.00 -16.57
CA PHE A 14 44.26 -23.36 -15.73
C PHE A 14 44.67 -24.28 -14.57
N LYS A 15 45.46 -23.75 -13.63
CA LYS A 15 45.69 -24.44 -12.34
C LYS A 15 44.62 -24.01 -11.35
N VAL A 16 43.61 -24.86 -11.16
CA VAL A 16 42.62 -24.69 -10.08
C VAL A 16 43.36 -24.86 -8.74
N PRO A 17 43.35 -23.85 -7.86
CA PRO A 17 44.00 -23.94 -6.54
C PRO A 17 43.47 -25.13 -5.74
N ALA A 18 44.33 -25.77 -4.94
CA ALA A 18 43.96 -26.95 -4.16
C ALA A 18 42.87 -26.68 -3.11
N ASP A 19 42.66 -25.41 -2.75
CA ASP A 19 41.67 -24.88 -1.83
C ASP A 19 40.43 -24.30 -2.53
N TYR A 20 40.34 -24.40 -3.86
CA TYR A 20 39.16 -23.92 -4.60
C TYR A 20 37.94 -24.76 -4.28
N GLN A 21 37.00 -24.16 -3.55
CA GLN A 21 35.64 -24.70 -3.42
C GLN A 21 34.77 -24.16 -4.54
N ARG A 22 34.35 -25.05 -5.45
CA ARG A 22 33.42 -24.71 -6.51
C ARG A 22 32.12 -24.21 -5.89
N GLU A 23 31.76 -22.95 -6.17
CA GLU A 23 30.41 -22.48 -5.88
C GLU A 23 29.40 -23.27 -6.71
N LYS A 24 28.33 -23.73 -6.05
CA LYS A 24 27.21 -24.38 -6.74
C LYS A 24 26.63 -23.41 -7.76
N SER A 25 26.46 -23.89 -8.97
CA SER A 25 25.77 -23.18 -10.04
C SER A 25 24.34 -22.84 -9.62
N PRO A 26 23.69 -21.83 -10.25
CA PRO A 26 22.29 -21.53 -10.01
C PRO A 26 21.37 -22.75 -10.19
N ALA A 27 21.69 -23.65 -11.13
CA ALA A 27 20.95 -24.89 -11.35
C ALA A 27 21.11 -25.88 -10.19
N GLU A 28 22.34 -26.10 -9.71
CA GLU A 28 22.59 -26.98 -8.55
C GLU A 28 21.93 -26.44 -7.28
N LYS A 29 21.93 -25.12 -7.08
CA LYS A 29 21.21 -24.47 -5.96
C LYS A 29 19.69 -24.65 -6.09
N LEU A 30 19.16 -24.60 -7.30
CA LEU A 30 17.72 -24.80 -7.56
C LEU A 30 17.31 -26.26 -7.33
N GLU A 31 18.12 -27.23 -7.77
CA GLU A 31 17.87 -28.66 -7.55
C GLU A 31 17.89 -29.03 -6.06
N GLU A 32 18.87 -28.52 -5.30
CA GLU A 32 18.90 -28.73 -3.85
C GLU A 32 17.68 -28.13 -3.15
N LYS A 33 17.23 -26.96 -3.62
CA LYS A 33 16.03 -26.32 -3.09
C LYS A 33 14.77 -27.11 -3.43
N GLU A 34 14.63 -27.59 -4.68
CA GLU A 34 13.52 -28.46 -5.07
C GLU A 34 13.52 -29.78 -4.25
N ALA A 35 14.70 -30.34 -3.96
CA ALA A 35 14.84 -31.55 -3.16
C ALA A 35 14.54 -31.34 -1.66
N ALA A 36 14.76 -30.13 -1.14
CA ALA A 36 14.51 -29.78 0.26
C ALA A 36 13.04 -29.38 0.56
N ARG A 37 12.18 -29.28 -0.45
CA ARG A 37 10.78 -28.89 -0.26
C ARG A 37 10.00 -29.95 0.54
N PRO A 38 9.05 -29.54 1.41
CA PRO A 38 8.21 -30.48 2.13
C PRO A 38 7.31 -31.23 1.14
N VAL A 39 7.50 -32.55 1.01
CA VAL A 39 6.67 -33.42 0.18
C VAL A 39 5.92 -34.41 1.07
N LEU A 40 4.59 -34.35 1.00
CA LEU A 40 3.73 -35.28 1.71
C LEU A 40 3.82 -36.67 1.07
N THR A 41 4.27 -37.64 1.86
CA THR A 41 4.45 -39.07 1.47
C THR A 41 3.69 -40.03 2.40
N LYS A 42 2.90 -39.48 3.32
CA LYS A 42 2.03 -40.18 4.27
C LYS A 42 0.70 -39.43 4.40
N GLY A 43 -0.21 -39.94 5.22
CA GLY A 43 -1.48 -39.27 5.52
C GLY A 43 -1.32 -38.00 6.35
N GLU A 44 -1.94 -36.91 5.92
CA GLU A 44 -2.10 -35.66 6.69
C GLU A 44 -3.55 -35.19 6.65
N GLU A 45 -4.03 -34.61 7.76
CA GLU A 45 -5.34 -33.95 7.83
C GLU A 45 -5.17 -32.43 8.02
N THR A 46 -5.94 -31.65 7.27
CA THR A 46 -5.96 -30.18 7.38
C THR A 46 -7.37 -29.63 7.06
N ILE A 47 -7.50 -28.31 7.03
CA ILE A 47 -8.76 -27.59 6.78
C ILE A 47 -8.56 -26.64 5.59
N ALA A 48 -9.55 -26.51 4.72
CA ALA A 48 -9.50 -25.58 3.60
C ALA A 48 -9.40 -24.11 4.08
N PRO A 49 -8.66 -23.25 3.34
CA PRO A 49 -7.90 -23.58 2.15
C PRO A 49 -6.61 -24.33 2.52
N ALA A 50 -6.20 -25.26 1.67
CA ALA A 50 -5.00 -26.06 1.89
C ALA A 50 -4.19 -26.19 0.60
N GLY A 51 -2.87 -26.27 0.72
CA GLY A 51 -1.94 -26.54 -0.37
C GLY A 51 -0.83 -27.47 0.11
N ARG A 52 -0.51 -28.52 -0.65
CA ARG A 52 0.60 -29.44 -0.38
C ARG A 52 1.30 -29.88 -1.66
N TYR A 53 2.61 -30.09 -1.60
CA TYR A 53 3.29 -30.99 -2.53
C TYR A 53 3.11 -32.43 -2.05
N MET A 54 2.74 -33.32 -2.96
CA MET A 54 2.39 -34.71 -2.63
C MET A 54 3.11 -35.66 -3.57
N GLY A 55 3.93 -36.53 -2.99
CA GLY A 55 4.64 -37.58 -3.70
C GLY A 55 3.91 -38.91 -3.62
N THR A 56 4.48 -39.93 -4.25
CA THR A 56 3.96 -41.30 -4.23
C THR A 56 3.67 -41.79 -2.80
N GLY A 57 2.45 -42.29 -2.56
CA GLY A 57 1.96 -42.71 -1.24
C GLY A 57 1.45 -41.58 -0.34
N GLY A 58 1.57 -40.33 -0.78
CA GLY A 58 1.00 -39.17 -0.08
C GLY A 58 -0.53 -39.17 -0.13
N ALA A 59 -1.15 -38.86 1.01
CA ALA A 59 -2.60 -38.76 1.14
C ALA A 59 -2.96 -37.50 1.94
N LEU A 60 -3.78 -36.63 1.36
CA LEU A 60 -4.20 -35.36 1.97
C LEU A 60 -5.70 -35.37 2.19
N ARG A 61 -6.11 -35.27 3.45
CA ARG A 61 -7.51 -35.13 3.84
C ARG A 61 -7.80 -33.69 4.23
N VAL A 62 -8.67 -33.03 3.49
CA VAL A 62 -9.01 -31.62 3.73
C VAL A 62 -10.46 -31.51 4.18
N LYS A 63 -10.68 -30.97 5.38
CA LYS A 63 -12.01 -30.60 5.87
C LYS A 63 -12.52 -29.37 5.14
N VAL A 64 -13.77 -29.42 4.68
CA VAL A 64 -14.47 -28.37 3.93
C VAL A 64 -15.84 -28.08 4.54
N GLU A 65 -16.39 -26.92 4.22
CA GLU A 65 -17.70 -26.48 4.70
C GLU A 65 -18.83 -27.09 3.83
N PRO A 66 -19.81 -27.81 4.41
CA PRO A 66 -20.87 -28.48 3.64
C PRO A 66 -21.77 -27.56 2.80
N ASP A 67 -21.83 -26.28 3.10
CA ASP A 67 -22.63 -25.29 2.38
C ASP A 67 -21.85 -24.56 1.28
N LYS A 68 -20.56 -24.86 1.08
CA LYS A 68 -19.71 -24.22 0.07
C LYS A 68 -19.38 -25.17 -1.08
N SER A 69 -19.24 -24.59 -2.27
CA SER A 69 -18.65 -25.30 -3.39
C SER A 69 -17.14 -25.39 -3.18
N VAL A 70 -16.52 -26.45 -3.65
CA VAL A 70 -15.09 -26.73 -3.47
C VAL A 70 -14.44 -26.90 -4.82
N ARG A 71 -13.32 -26.21 -5.03
CA ARG A 71 -12.43 -26.41 -6.17
C ARG A 71 -11.16 -27.10 -5.69
N VAL A 72 -10.76 -28.13 -6.40
CA VAL A 72 -9.49 -28.83 -6.20
C VAL A 72 -8.62 -28.54 -7.41
N ILE A 73 -7.40 -28.04 -7.21
CA ILE A 73 -6.45 -27.77 -8.29
C ILE A 73 -5.28 -28.74 -8.13
N ILE A 74 -5.09 -29.61 -9.11
CA ILE A 74 -4.00 -30.57 -9.12
C ILE A 74 -3.08 -30.22 -10.27
N ARG A 75 -1.80 -30.04 -9.98
CA ARG A 75 -0.78 -29.72 -10.98
C ARG A 75 0.38 -30.71 -10.88
N ASN A 76 0.77 -31.27 -12.01
CA ASN A 76 1.94 -32.14 -12.11
C ASN A 76 3.23 -31.33 -11.96
N GLN A 77 4.15 -31.79 -11.12
CA GLN A 77 5.40 -31.07 -10.82
C GLN A 77 6.62 -31.68 -11.51
N ILE A 78 6.44 -32.82 -12.19
CA ILE A 78 7.49 -33.56 -12.90
C ILE A 78 7.16 -33.68 -14.39
N LYS A 79 8.15 -34.05 -15.21
CA LYS A 79 7.94 -34.22 -16.66
C LYS A 79 7.18 -35.51 -16.94
N GLU A 80 7.42 -36.51 -16.12
CA GLU A 80 6.82 -37.83 -16.14
C GLU A 80 5.34 -37.76 -15.75
N LYS A 81 4.69 -38.91 -15.79
CA LYS A 81 3.29 -39.07 -15.44
C LYS A 81 3.14 -39.09 -13.91
N SER A 82 2.14 -38.37 -13.40
CA SER A 82 1.65 -38.52 -12.03
C SER A 82 0.22 -39.07 -12.05
N VAL A 83 -0.07 -40.05 -11.22
CA VAL A 83 -1.36 -40.73 -11.07
C VAL A 83 -1.94 -40.38 -9.70
N TYR A 84 -3.18 -39.95 -9.67
CA TYR A 84 -3.84 -39.49 -8.45
C TYR A 84 -5.32 -39.82 -8.44
N LYS A 85 -5.87 -39.82 -7.22
CA LYS A 85 -7.28 -40.02 -6.94
C LYS A 85 -7.82 -38.88 -6.10
N VAL A 86 -8.99 -38.35 -6.46
CA VAL A 86 -9.74 -37.38 -5.66
C VAL A 86 -11.06 -38.03 -5.26
N THR A 87 -11.24 -38.16 -3.94
CA THR A 87 -12.43 -38.77 -3.35
C THR A 87 -13.19 -37.72 -2.54
N PRO A 88 -14.30 -37.18 -3.07
CA PRO A 88 -15.18 -36.32 -2.29
C PRO A 88 -15.95 -37.14 -1.26
N LEU A 89 -15.98 -36.70 -0.01
CA LEU A 89 -16.69 -37.40 1.07
C LEU A 89 -17.85 -36.57 1.63
N ARG A 90 -18.95 -37.25 1.91
CA ARG A 90 -20.09 -36.74 2.66
C ARG A 90 -20.31 -37.59 3.90
N ASN A 91 -20.18 -36.97 5.07
CA ASN A 91 -20.26 -37.64 6.38
C ASN A 91 -19.28 -38.83 6.47
N GLY A 92 -18.09 -38.70 5.88
CA GLY A 92 -17.07 -39.75 5.87
C GLY A 92 -17.30 -40.88 4.87
N GLN A 93 -18.36 -40.84 4.06
CA GLN A 93 -18.61 -41.81 2.99
C GLN A 93 -18.28 -41.20 1.61
N PRO A 94 -17.61 -41.94 0.71
CA PRO A 94 -17.37 -41.49 -0.66
C PRO A 94 -18.65 -41.19 -1.42
N VAL A 95 -18.65 -40.11 -2.20
CA VAL A 95 -19.69 -39.85 -3.20
C VAL A 95 -19.27 -40.51 -4.51
N GLU A 96 -19.61 -41.78 -4.68
CA GLU A 96 -19.11 -42.64 -5.78
C GLU A 96 -19.25 -42.03 -7.19
N ALA A 97 -20.34 -41.32 -7.46
CA ALA A 97 -20.59 -40.70 -8.76
C ALA A 97 -19.63 -39.55 -9.10
N GLU A 98 -18.93 -39.00 -8.12
CA GLU A 98 -18.04 -37.83 -8.23
C GLU A 98 -16.56 -38.20 -8.01
N LEU A 99 -16.25 -39.50 -7.93
CA LEU A 99 -14.90 -40.01 -7.73
C LEU A 99 -14.07 -39.78 -8.99
N ILE A 100 -12.85 -39.26 -8.81
CA ILE A 100 -11.95 -38.96 -9.92
C ILE A 100 -10.65 -39.76 -9.76
N GLU A 101 -10.43 -40.70 -10.66
CA GLU A 101 -9.13 -41.36 -10.87
C GLU A 101 -8.56 -40.85 -12.18
N SER A 102 -7.39 -40.22 -12.13
CA SER A 102 -6.83 -39.55 -13.30
C SER A 102 -5.30 -39.51 -13.27
N SER A 103 -4.73 -38.99 -14.33
CA SER A 103 -3.30 -38.80 -14.44
C SER A 103 -2.94 -37.58 -15.28
N LEU A 104 -1.82 -36.96 -14.97
CA LEU A 104 -1.26 -35.82 -15.68
C LEU A 104 0.16 -36.16 -16.15
N SER A 105 0.53 -35.75 -17.35
CA SER A 105 1.88 -35.94 -17.90
C SER A 105 2.42 -34.60 -18.39
N GLY A 106 3.69 -34.31 -18.09
CA GLY A 106 4.32 -33.02 -18.38
C GLY A 106 4.25 -32.02 -17.22
N LYS A 107 5.39 -31.39 -16.91
CA LYS A 107 5.52 -30.44 -15.79
C LYS A 107 4.62 -29.23 -16.02
N GLY A 108 3.83 -28.87 -15.03
CA GLY A 108 2.92 -27.73 -15.06
C GLY A 108 1.52 -28.03 -15.60
N GLN A 109 1.27 -29.20 -16.19
CA GLN A 109 -0.08 -29.62 -16.58
C GLN A 109 -0.97 -29.73 -15.34
N LYS A 110 -2.23 -29.31 -15.47
CA LYS A 110 -3.16 -29.23 -14.34
C LYS A 110 -4.58 -29.68 -14.67
N THR A 111 -5.31 -30.11 -13.64
CA THR A 111 -6.76 -30.29 -13.64
C THR A 111 -7.39 -29.46 -12.52
N GLU A 112 -8.66 -29.11 -12.68
CA GLU A 112 -9.41 -28.34 -11.69
C GLU A 112 -10.81 -28.92 -11.41
N PRO A 113 -10.92 -30.09 -10.76
CA PRO A 113 -12.21 -30.60 -10.31
C PRO A 113 -13.01 -29.57 -9.50
N PHE A 114 -14.30 -29.47 -9.81
CA PHE A 114 -15.25 -28.59 -9.14
C PHE A 114 -16.40 -29.41 -8.56
N PHE A 115 -16.63 -29.25 -7.27
CA PHE A 115 -17.69 -29.91 -6.52
C PHE A 115 -18.67 -28.88 -5.99
N GLY A 116 -19.89 -28.89 -6.50
CA GLY A 116 -20.90 -27.89 -6.11
C GLY A 116 -21.46 -28.11 -4.71
N HIS A 117 -21.84 -27.01 -4.04
CA HIS A 117 -22.43 -26.99 -2.69
C HIS A 117 -23.64 -27.92 -2.48
N GLN A 118 -24.35 -28.33 -3.54
CA GLN A 118 -25.44 -29.30 -3.48
C GLN A 118 -25.02 -30.69 -2.99
N LEU A 119 -23.73 -31.04 -3.14
CA LEU A 119 -23.19 -32.34 -2.72
C LEU A 119 -23.07 -32.45 -1.19
N LYS A 120 -23.06 -31.32 -0.46
CA LYS A 120 -22.92 -31.27 1.00
C LYS A 120 -21.68 -32.01 1.51
N LEU A 121 -20.55 -31.84 0.82
CA LEU A 121 -19.28 -32.47 1.17
C LEU A 121 -18.72 -31.88 2.45
N ASN A 122 -18.19 -32.71 3.34
CA ASN A 122 -17.48 -32.26 4.54
C ASN A 122 -15.97 -32.49 4.45
N GLU A 123 -15.52 -33.36 3.53
CA GLU A 123 -14.10 -33.64 3.33
C GLU A 123 -13.79 -33.91 1.84
N ILE A 124 -12.56 -33.59 1.44
CA ILE A 124 -11.95 -34.04 0.19
C ILE A 124 -10.70 -34.85 0.57
N LEU A 125 -10.60 -36.08 0.06
CA LEU A 125 -9.39 -36.88 0.13
C LEU A 125 -8.69 -36.86 -1.22
N ILE A 126 -7.38 -36.65 -1.22
CA ILE A 126 -6.53 -36.71 -2.40
C ILE A 126 -5.43 -37.72 -2.12
N ASP A 127 -5.28 -38.72 -2.99
CA ASP A 127 -4.25 -39.75 -2.89
C ASP A 127 -3.35 -39.70 -4.14
N VAL A 128 -2.05 -39.92 -3.95
CA VAL A 128 -1.08 -39.99 -5.04
C VAL A 128 -0.55 -41.41 -5.15
N GLU A 129 -0.92 -42.09 -6.22
CA GLU A 129 -0.47 -43.46 -6.50
C GLU A 129 0.94 -43.48 -7.07
N GLU A 130 1.27 -42.51 -7.93
CA GLU A 130 2.57 -42.44 -8.60
C GLU A 130 2.89 -40.98 -8.94
N GLY A 131 4.16 -40.59 -8.85
CA GLY A 131 4.67 -39.28 -9.27
C GLY A 131 4.66 -38.22 -8.17
N LEU A 132 4.60 -36.94 -8.59
CA LEU A 132 4.69 -35.76 -7.73
C LEU A 132 3.74 -34.66 -8.24
N ILE A 133 2.77 -34.28 -7.41
CA ILE A 133 1.81 -33.22 -7.69
C ILE A 133 1.90 -32.10 -6.65
N SER A 134 1.38 -30.93 -6.99
CA SER A 134 0.88 -29.98 -5.99
C SER A 134 -0.64 -30.02 -6.02
N ALA A 135 -1.27 -30.12 -4.85
CA ALA A 135 -2.73 -30.10 -4.69
C ALA A 135 -3.15 -28.88 -3.88
N PHE A 136 -4.16 -28.16 -4.37
CA PHE A 136 -4.81 -27.07 -3.64
C PHE A 136 -6.29 -27.38 -3.48
N VAL A 137 -6.82 -27.19 -2.28
CA VAL A 137 -8.25 -27.29 -2.01
C VAL A 137 -8.72 -25.93 -1.51
N THR A 138 -9.63 -25.31 -2.25
CA THR A 138 -10.16 -23.98 -1.95
C THR A 138 -11.68 -24.00 -1.99
N LYS A 139 -12.32 -23.23 -1.12
CA LYS A 139 -13.76 -23.03 -1.17
C LYS A 139 -14.10 -21.85 -2.08
N GLU A 140 -15.22 -21.96 -2.78
CA GLU A 140 -15.74 -20.88 -3.60
C GLU A 140 -16.86 -20.13 -2.89
N TYR A 141 -16.86 -18.83 -3.11
CA TYR A 141 -17.90 -17.92 -2.64
C TYR A 141 -18.75 -17.46 -3.82
N SER A 142 -20.02 -17.19 -3.55
CA SER A 142 -20.93 -16.71 -4.57
C SER A 142 -20.54 -15.29 -4.97
N SER A 143 -20.51 -14.99 -6.27
CA SER A 143 -20.37 -13.63 -6.77
C SER A 143 -21.56 -12.73 -6.40
N PHE A 144 -22.67 -13.33 -5.95
CA PHE A 144 -23.88 -12.63 -5.51
C PHE A 144 -23.91 -12.36 -4.00
N ASP A 145 -22.92 -12.85 -3.23
CA ASP A 145 -22.82 -12.50 -1.82
C ASP A 145 -22.56 -11.00 -1.68
N GLU A 146 -23.29 -10.34 -0.78
CA GLU A 146 -23.13 -8.90 -0.52
C GLU A 146 -21.70 -8.59 -0.07
N VAL A 147 -21.14 -9.44 0.80
CA VAL A 147 -19.72 -9.39 1.18
C VAL A 147 -18.93 -10.24 0.20
N LYS A 148 -18.03 -9.59 -0.55
CA LYS A 148 -17.16 -10.28 -1.50
C LYS A 148 -16.03 -10.97 -0.74
N ARG A 149 -15.94 -12.29 -0.87
CA ARG A 149 -14.91 -13.09 -0.21
C ARG A 149 -14.03 -13.77 -1.24
N GLN A 150 -12.74 -13.75 -0.98
CA GLN A 150 -11.75 -14.54 -1.70
C GLN A 150 -10.92 -15.27 -0.66
N GLU A 151 -10.83 -16.59 -0.78
CA GLU A 151 -10.02 -17.41 0.09
C GLU A 151 -9.14 -18.34 -0.74
N PHE A 152 -7.86 -18.41 -0.40
CA PHE A 152 -6.89 -19.20 -1.15
C PHE A 152 -5.68 -19.55 -0.29
N PHE A 153 -4.84 -20.46 -0.79
CA PHE A 153 -3.60 -20.87 -0.16
C PHE A 153 -2.41 -20.42 -1.00
N LEU A 154 -1.36 -19.91 -0.36
CA LEU A 154 -0.05 -19.67 -0.99
C LEU A 154 0.97 -20.68 -0.43
N LEU A 155 1.56 -21.47 -1.32
CA LEU A 155 2.72 -22.32 -1.02
C LEU A 155 3.98 -21.46 -0.94
N GLU A 156 5.06 -22.04 -0.43
CA GLU A 156 6.40 -21.46 -0.48
C GLU A 156 6.76 -20.95 -1.89
N GLU A 157 7.46 -19.83 -1.95
CA GLU A 157 7.90 -19.13 -3.16
C GLU A 157 6.76 -18.74 -4.13
N SER A 158 5.53 -18.65 -3.63
CA SER A 158 4.39 -18.17 -4.39
C SER A 158 3.94 -16.80 -3.92
N GLY A 159 3.31 -16.05 -4.82
CA GLY A 159 2.79 -14.73 -4.51
C GLY A 159 1.53 -14.41 -5.30
N ARG A 160 0.74 -13.47 -4.77
CA ARG A 160 -0.49 -13.02 -5.41
C ARG A 160 -0.73 -11.54 -5.14
N GLY A 161 -0.95 -10.81 -6.24
CA GLY A 161 -1.52 -9.48 -6.22
C GLY A 161 -3.03 -9.51 -6.21
N LEU A 162 -3.64 -8.62 -5.42
CA LEU A 162 -5.08 -8.50 -5.26
C LEU A 162 -5.52 -7.06 -5.45
N PHE A 163 -6.69 -6.90 -6.08
CA PHE A 163 -7.41 -5.64 -6.18
C PHE A 163 -8.55 -5.60 -5.17
N VAL A 164 -8.77 -4.42 -4.59
CA VAL A 164 -9.91 -4.17 -3.71
C VAL A 164 -10.78 -3.04 -4.25
N TYR A 165 -12.07 -3.09 -3.93
CA TYR A 165 -13.03 -2.04 -4.30
C TYR A 165 -12.88 -0.85 -3.35
N LYS A 166 -12.76 0.35 -3.91
CA LYS A 166 -12.53 1.58 -3.12
C LYS A 166 -13.72 1.90 -2.21
N GLU A 167 -14.93 1.45 -2.57
CA GLU A 167 -16.16 1.68 -1.82
C GLU A 167 -16.40 0.63 -0.71
N TYR A 168 -15.43 -0.24 -0.44
CA TYR A 168 -15.61 -1.38 0.46
C TYR A 168 -14.69 -1.25 1.67
N LYS A 169 -15.21 -1.59 2.85
CA LYS A 169 -14.36 -1.90 4.01
C LYS A 169 -13.65 -3.21 3.72
N ILE A 170 -12.35 -3.25 3.89
CA ILE A 170 -11.51 -4.40 3.58
C ILE A 170 -11.05 -5.05 4.87
N VAL A 171 -11.13 -6.37 4.95
CA VAL A 171 -10.56 -7.17 6.02
C VAL A 171 -9.70 -8.25 5.39
N LEU A 172 -8.40 -8.23 5.70
CA LEU A 172 -7.45 -9.25 5.28
C LEU A 172 -7.04 -10.07 6.50
N THR A 173 -7.18 -11.38 6.41
CA THR A 173 -6.73 -12.34 7.43
C THR A 173 -5.75 -13.31 6.81
N LEU A 174 -4.57 -13.42 7.41
CA LEU A 174 -3.57 -14.44 7.12
C LEU A 174 -3.50 -15.43 8.28
N THR A 175 -3.51 -16.73 7.97
CA THR A 175 -3.28 -17.80 8.95
C THR A 175 -2.09 -18.64 8.51
N GLY A 176 -1.07 -18.75 9.36
CA GLY A 176 0.10 -19.58 9.08
C GLY A 176 -0.29 -21.06 8.95
N ASP A 177 0.23 -21.72 7.93
CA ASP A 177 0.19 -23.18 7.76
C ASP A 177 1.61 -23.62 7.42
N SER A 178 2.40 -23.95 8.44
CA SER A 178 3.85 -24.08 8.27
C SER A 178 4.28 -25.34 7.53
N GLN A 179 3.37 -26.23 7.13
CA GLN A 179 3.68 -27.45 6.36
C GLN A 179 4.83 -28.27 6.98
N ALA A 180 4.81 -28.45 8.30
CA ALA A 180 5.87 -29.08 9.11
C ALA A 180 7.18 -28.28 9.31
N ALA A 181 7.30 -27.07 8.73
CA ALA A 181 8.33 -26.11 9.10
C ALA A 181 8.04 -25.44 10.46
N GLU A 182 9.03 -24.73 11.01
CA GLU A 182 8.87 -23.93 12.23
C GLU A 182 7.84 -22.80 12.03
N ASP A 183 7.97 -22.08 10.92
CA ASP A 183 7.08 -20.99 10.54
C ASP A 183 7.00 -20.79 9.01
N SER A 184 6.06 -19.94 8.62
CA SER A 184 5.87 -19.45 7.25
C SER A 184 6.34 -18.00 7.15
N PRO A 185 7.48 -17.72 6.51
CA PRO A 185 7.90 -16.36 6.20
C PRO A 185 6.97 -15.75 5.16
N ILE A 186 6.50 -14.53 5.39
CA ILE A 186 5.53 -13.84 4.54
C ILE A 186 5.98 -12.39 4.41
N LYS A 187 5.95 -11.88 3.18
CA LYS A 187 6.07 -10.45 2.88
C LYS A 187 4.74 -9.95 2.35
N ILE A 188 4.28 -8.81 2.88
CA ILE A 188 3.05 -8.16 2.45
C ILE A 188 3.30 -6.67 2.15
N LYS A 189 2.69 -6.18 1.07
CA LYS A 189 2.73 -4.78 0.68
C LYS A 189 1.33 -4.27 0.40
N PHE A 190 1.00 -3.09 0.92
CA PHE A 190 -0.25 -2.39 0.68
C PHE A 190 0.01 -1.11 -0.12
N TYR A 191 -0.85 -0.81 -1.07
CA TYR A 191 -0.68 0.27 -2.04
C TYR A 191 -1.91 1.16 -2.08
N LYS A 192 -1.71 2.46 -2.21
CA LYS A 192 -2.80 3.43 -2.42
C LYS A 192 -3.29 3.41 -3.86
N GLY A 193 -2.39 3.16 -4.82
CA GLY A 193 -2.68 3.04 -6.24
C GLY A 193 -2.75 1.59 -6.72
N GLU A 194 -2.70 1.41 -8.05
CA GLU A 194 -2.64 0.09 -8.69
C GLU A 194 -1.19 -0.40 -8.74
N TYR A 195 -0.70 -0.89 -7.59
CA TYR A 195 0.69 -1.27 -7.32
C TYR A 195 1.69 -0.11 -7.32
N GLU A 196 1.17 1.10 -7.12
CA GLU A 196 1.90 2.35 -6.95
C GLU A 196 1.62 2.93 -5.56
N ASP A 197 2.47 3.85 -5.08
CA ASP A 197 2.33 4.50 -3.78
C ASP A 197 2.25 3.50 -2.62
N VAL A 198 3.40 2.88 -2.30
CA VAL A 198 3.51 1.94 -1.17
C VAL A 198 3.12 2.65 0.12
N LEU A 199 2.04 2.20 0.74
CA LEU A 199 1.57 2.71 2.03
C LEU A 199 2.30 2.01 3.18
N LYS A 200 2.49 0.70 3.04
CA LYS A 200 3.13 -0.11 4.08
C LYS A 200 3.70 -1.40 3.50
N GLU A 201 4.87 -1.79 3.98
CA GLU A 201 5.50 -3.09 3.74
C GLU A 201 5.79 -3.75 5.10
N GLU A 202 5.43 -5.02 5.24
CA GLU A 202 5.70 -5.81 6.44
C GLU A 202 6.32 -7.16 6.05
N ASP A 203 7.38 -7.54 6.76
CA ASP A 203 7.94 -8.89 6.79
C ASP A 203 7.51 -9.55 8.11
N LEU A 204 6.89 -10.73 8.00
CA LEU A 204 6.35 -11.46 9.15
C LEU A 204 6.65 -12.96 9.01
N ARG A 205 6.65 -13.66 10.15
CA ARG A 205 6.75 -15.11 10.22
C ARG A 205 5.56 -15.63 11.03
N LEU A 206 4.76 -16.52 10.45
CA LEU A 206 3.57 -17.08 11.10
C LEU A 206 3.79 -18.57 11.39
N THR A 207 3.67 -18.95 12.66
CA THR A 207 3.65 -20.37 13.03
C THR A 207 2.31 -21.01 12.65
N ASN A 208 2.23 -22.35 12.68
CA ASN A 208 1.03 -23.07 12.29
C ASN A 208 -0.20 -22.65 13.13
N GLY A 209 -1.25 -22.17 12.46
CA GLY A 209 -2.48 -21.67 13.07
C GLY A 209 -2.41 -20.22 13.58
N GLN A 210 -1.25 -19.56 13.56
CA GLN A 210 -1.13 -18.17 13.99
C GLN A 210 -1.84 -17.23 13.00
N VAL A 211 -2.68 -16.35 13.54
CA VAL A 211 -3.49 -15.42 12.75
C VAL A 211 -2.93 -14.00 12.81
N ARG A 212 -2.89 -13.32 11.67
CA ARG A 212 -2.64 -11.88 11.55
C ARG A 212 -3.74 -11.23 10.72
N LYS A 213 -4.24 -10.08 11.18
CA LYS A 213 -5.40 -9.39 10.59
C LYS A 213 -5.09 -7.93 10.32
N TRP A 214 -5.60 -7.42 9.20
CA TRP A 214 -5.62 -6.00 8.86
C TRP A 214 -7.04 -5.59 8.49
N GLU A 215 -7.41 -4.38 8.88
CA GLU A 215 -8.69 -3.75 8.51
C GLU A 215 -8.41 -2.41 7.85
N PHE A 216 -9.12 -2.13 6.76
CA PHE A 216 -9.03 -0.88 6.02
C PHE A 216 -10.42 -0.33 5.77
N ASN A 217 -10.60 0.96 6.03
CA ASN A 217 -11.77 1.72 5.61
C ASN A 217 -11.77 1.90 4.09
N PRO A 218 -12.94 2.21 3.50
CA PRO A 218 -13.05 2.52 2.07
C PRO A 218 -11.99 3.53 1.61
N GLY A 219 -11.37 3.24 0.47
CA GLY A 219 -10.39 4.13 -0.18
C GLY A 219 -8.99 4.15 0.45
N GLN A 220 -8.75 3.49 1.59
CA GLN A 220 -7.42 3.50 2.22
C GLN A 220 -6.37 2.72 1.43
N ILE A 221 -6.77 1.63 0.76
CA ILE A 221 -5.90 0.84 -0.11
C ILE A 221 -6.64 0.53 -1.42
N ARG A 222 -5.88 0.30 -2.49
CA ARG A 222 -6.41 -0.07 -3.81
C ARG A 222 -5.94 -1.44 -4.27
N THR A 223 -4.68 -1.76 -3.99
CA THR A 223 -4.09 -3.07 -4.26
C THR A 223 -3.20 -3.52 -3.12
N LEU A 224 -2.95 -4.82 -3.06
CA LEU A 224 -2.01 -5.42 -2.12
C LEU A 224 -1.31 -6.62 -2.76
N ASN A 225 -0.08 -6.90 -2.33
CA ASN A 225 0.69 -8.07 -2.71
C ASN A 225 1.03 -8.89 -1.47
N ILE A 226 0.85 -10.20 -1.56
CA ILE A 226 1.27 -11.16 -0.54
C ILE A 226 2.20 -12.16 -1.21
N THR A 227 3.36 -12.40 -0.60
CA THR A 227 4.33 -13.41 -1.05
C THR A 227 4.73 -14.30 0.13
N ALA A 228 4.61 -15.61 -0.06
CA ALA A 228 5.18 -16.60 0.86
C ALA A 228 6.66 -16.82 0.52
N GLY A 229 7.50 -16.89 1.55
CA GLY A 229 8.95 -17.05 1.46
C GLY A 229 9.37 -18.48 1.16
N GLU A 230 10.60 -18.86 1.53
CA GLU A 230 11.17 -20.15 1.15
C GLU A 230 10.61 -21.40 1.88
N SER A 231 9.75 -21.24 2.91
CA SER A 231 9.22 -22.36 3.69
C SER A 231 7.76 -22.15 4.13
N GLY A 232 7.09 -23.26 4.44
CA GLY A 232 5.72 -23.26 4.93
C GLY A 232 4.72 -22.77 3.90
N GLY A 233 3.60 -22.23 4.37
CA GLY A 233 2.52 -21.69 3.54
C GLY A 233 1.57 -20.82 4.34
N VAL A 234 0.65 -20.17 3.65
CA VAL A 234 -0.30 -19.26 4.29
C VAL A 234 -1.70 -19.38 3.69
N LYS A 235 -2.68 -19.47 4.58
CA LYS A 235 -4.10 -19.37 4.25
C LYS A 235 -4.48 -17.90 4.23
N VAL A 236 -5.05 -17.45 3.14
CA VAL A 236 -5.44 -16.06 2.93
C VAL A 236 -6.95 -15.98 2.83
N LEU A 237 -7.56 -15.11 3.64
CA LEU A 237 -8.96 -14.71 3.54
C LEU A 237 -9.04 -13.20 3.35
N LEU A 238 -9.55 -12.77 2.20
CA LEU A 238 -9.85 -11.38 1.87
C LEU A 238 -11.37 -11.21 1.85
N GLU A 239 -11.89 -10.39 2.76
CA GLU A 239 -13.29 -10.01 2.82
C GLU A 239 -13.45 -8.53 2.47
N GLN A 240 -14.40 -8.21 1.60
CA GLN A 240 -14.72 -6.84 1.22
C GLN A 240 -16.21 -6.62 1.50
N PHE A 241 -16.49 -5.75 2.46
CA PHE A 241 -17.83 -5.38 2.88
C PHE A 241 -18.23 -4.09 2.17
N PRO A 242 -19.33 -4.06 1.40
CA PRO A 242 -19.77 -2.83 0.76
C PRO A 242 -20.04 -1.80 1.85
N ALA A 243 -19.32 -0.69 1.81
CA ALA A 243 -19.66 0.42 2.69
C ALA A 243 -20.95 1.03 2.15
N LYS A 244 -21.94 1.18 3.02
CA LYS A 244 -23.08 2.04 2.71
C LYS A 244 -22.55 3.47 2.69
N VAL A 245 -22.15 3.94 1.51
CA VAL A 245 -21.77 5.33 1.34
C VAL A 245 -23.02 6.16 1.54
N LYS A 246 -23.07 6.93 2.63
CA LYS A 246 -24.16 7.87 2.84
C LYS A 246 -23.99 9.02 1.84
N GLU A 247 -24.82 9.04 0.81
CA GLU A 247 -24.91 10.20 -0.07
C GLU A 247 -25.77 11.28 0.60
N LEU A 248 -25.23 12.49 0.68
CA LEU A 248 -25.96 13.65 1.20
C LEU A 248 -26.68 14.37 0.07
N SER A 249 -27.94 14.74 0.30
CA SER A 249 -28.66 15.69 -0.54
C SER A 249 -27.96 17.06 -0.55
N LYS A 250 -28.38 17.94 -1.47
CA LYS A 250 -27.82 19.30 -1.54
C LYS A 250 -28.06 20.06 -0.22
N GLU A 251 -29.22 19.88 0.38
CA GLU A 251 -29.61 20.49 1.66
C GLU A 251 -28.79 19.91 2.81
N GLU A 252 -28.56 18.59 2.83
CA GLU A 252 -27.72 17.95 3.84
C GLU A 252 -26.25 18.38 3.72
N LYS A 253 -25.73 18.58 2.50
CA LYS A 253 -24.39 19.15 2.31
C LYS A 253 -24.28 20.58 2.84
N GLN A 254 -25.30 21.40 2.59
CA GLN A 254 -25.37 22.75 3.15
C GLN A 254 -25.38 22.71 4.67
N GLN A 255 -26.17 21.80 5.26
CA GLN A 255 -26.21 21.62 6.71
C GLN A 255 -24.86 21.14 7.26
N LEU A 256 -24.20 20.17 6.61
CA LEU A 256 -22.86 19.72 6.99
C LEU A 256 -21.86 20.88 7.00
N VAL A 257 -21.89 21.76 5.99
CA VAL A 257 -21.02 22.95 5.98
C VAL A 257 -21.36 23.90 7.14
N GLN A 258 -22.64 24.07 7.49
CA GLN A 258 -23.01 24.84 8.69
C GLN A 258 -22.50 24.17 9.97
N ASP A 259 -22.60 22.85 10.09
CA ASP A 259 -22.11 22.10 11.24
C ASP A 259 -20.58 22.23 11.37
N ILE A 260 -19.85 22.25 10.26
CA ILE A 260 -18.40 22.53 10.22
C ILE A 260 -18.08 23.96 10.67
N ILE A 261 -18.79 24.97 10.15
CA ILE A 261 -18.61 26.38 10.51
C ILE A 261 -18.87 26.63 12.00
N HIS A 262 -19.90 26.00 12.56
CA HIS A 262 -20.25 26.14 13.98
C HIS A 262 -19.51 25.17 14.89
N ASN A 263 -18.54 24.42 14.37
CA ASN A 263 -17.71 23.45 15.09
C ASN A 263 -18.54 22.37 15.84
N GLU A 264 -19.59 21.86 15.20
CA GLU A 264 -20.51 20.85 15.76
C GLU A 264 -19.92 19.44 15.65
N LEU A 265 -18.87 19.18 16.44
CA LEU A 265 -18.06 17.94 16.40
C LEU A 265 -18.92 16.66 16.43
N ASP A 266 -19.89 16.58 17.33
CA ASP A 266 -20.72 15.38 17.50
C ASP A 266 -21.58 15.09 16.26
N LYS A 267 -22.08 16.13 15.58
CA LYS A 267 -22.90 15.97 14.37
C LYS A 267 -22.05 15.51 13.19
N VAL A 268 -20.88 16.15 12.99
CA VAL A 268 -19.94 15.75 11.93
C VAL A 268 -19.44 14.34 12.18
N LYS A 269 -19.10 13.99 13.43
CA LYS A 269 -18.72 12.64 13.82
C LYS A 269 -19.83 11.63 13.54
N ALA A 270 -21.07 11.93 13.93
CA ALA A 270 -22.19 11.03 13.69
C ALA A 270 -22.43 10.79 12.18
N LEU A 271 -22.22 11.81 11.34
CA LEU A 271 -22.29 11.67 9.90
C LEU A 271 -21.16 10.78 9.36
N LEU A 272 -19.91 10.99 9.79
CA LEU A 272 -18.78 10.14 9.42
C LEU A 272 -18.98 8.68 9.88
N ASP A 273 -19.44 8.47 11.11
CA ASP A 273 -19.78 7.15 11.66
C ASP A 273 -20.93 6.47 10.88
N SER A 274 -21.81 7.25 10.25
CA SER A 274 -22.89 6.71 9.42
C SER A 274 -22.43 6.20 8.04
N GLY A 275 -21.14 6.28 7.73
CA GLY A 275 -20.57 5.86 6.45
C GLY A 275 -20.51 6.98 5.41
N LEU A 276 -20.51 8.26 5.84
CA LEU A 276 -20.24 9.37 4.94
C LEU A 276 -18.82 9.26 4.39
N ASP A 277 -18.64 9.42 3.08
CA ASP A 277 -17.31 9.45 2.48
C ASP A 277 -16.54 10.68 2.95
N VAL A 278 -15.46 10.48 3.70
CA VAL A 278 -14.59 11.56 4.19
C VAL A 278 -13.95 12.36 3.05
N ASN A 279 -13.88 11.80 1.85
CA ASN A 279 -13.32 12.45 0.65
C ASN A 279 -14.38 13.15 -0.20
N MET A 280 -15.62 13.22 0.27
CA MET A 280 -16.70 13.87 -0.47
C MET A 280 -16.41 15.34 -0.75
N ASN A 281 -17.01 15.86 -1.81
CA ASN A 281 -17.13 17.31 -2.02
C ASN A 281 -18.25 17.87 -1.14
N ALA A 282 -17.85 18.65 -0.13
CA ALA A 282 -18.74 19.37 0.79
C ALA A 282 -19.39 20.59 0.10
N SER A 283 -18.68 21.20 -0.84
CA SER A 283 -19.21 22.28 -1.69
C SER A 283 -18.86 22.03 -3.16
N ALA A 284 -19.10 23.02 -4.04
CA ALA A 284 -18.71 22.91 -5.45
C ALA A 284 -17.18 22.86 -5.64
N THR A 285 -16.40 23.42 -4.71
CA THR A 285 -14.94 23.54 -4.82
C THR A 285 -14.20 22.75 -3.74
N ASP A 286 -14.78 22.64 -2.55
CA ASP A 286 -14.06 22.11 -1.38
C ASP A 286 -14.46 20.65 -1.11
N SER A 287 -13.45 19.80 -0.94
CA SER A 287 -13.62 18.52 -0.23
C SER A 287 -14.02 18.77 1.24
N LEU A 288 -14.47 17.74 1.94
CA LEU A 288 -14.77 17.83 3.37
C LEU A 288 -13.56 18.35 4.17
N LEU A 289 -12.37 17.80 3.92
CA LEU A 289 -11.14 18.24 4.58
C LEU A 289 -10.81 19.71 4.27
N MET A 290 -11.00 20.14 3.02
CA MET A 290 -10.81 21.54 2.62
C MET A 290 -11.80 22.48 3.31
N ALA A 291 -13.08 22.08 3.42
CA ALA A 291 -14.10 22.86 4.12
C ALA A 291 -13.77 23.03 5.61
N VAL A 292 -13.29 21.97 6.26
CA VAL A 292 -12.82 22.02 7.66
C VAL A 292 -11.64 22.98 7.81
N CYS A 293 -10.60 22.86 6.98
CA CYS A 293 -9.43 23.74 7.05
C CYS A 293 -9.79 25.20 6.79
N ARG A 294 -10.79 25.46 5.95
CA ARG A 294 -11.22 26.81 5.60
C ARG A 294 -12.08 27.47 6.68
N TYR A 295 -12.98 26.72 7.31
CA TYR A 295 -14.08 27.31 8.08
C TYR A 295 -14.11 26.92 9.56
N SER A 296 -13.31 25.96 10.00
CA SER A 296 -13.44 25.37 11.34
C SER A 296 -12.16 25.50 12.17
N SER A 297 -12.02 24.66 13.20
CA SER A 297 -10.91 24.65 14.17
C SER A 297 -9.98 23.44 14.04
N ALA A 298 -8.86 23.47 14.77
CA ALA A 298 -7.92 22.35 14.82
C ALA A 298 -8.58 21.07 15.38
N GLU A 299 -9.51 21.19 16.33
CA GLU A 299 -10.23 20.05 16.91
C GLU A 299 -11.14 19.35 15.88
N MET A 300 -11.83 20.11 15.02
CA MET A 300 -12.62 19.53 13.92
C MET A 300 -11.70 18.85 12.90
N LEU A 301 -10.53 19.44 12.65
CA LEU A 301 -9.53 18.83 11.79
C LEU A 301 -9.04 17.49 12.36
N GLU A 302 -8.67 17.42 13.64
CA GLU A 302 -8.28 16.16 14.30
C GLU A 302 -9.37 15.09 14.17
N LEU A 303 -10.63 15.46 14.41
CA LEU A 303 -11.77 14.57 14.23
C LEU A 303 -11.79 13.99 12.80
N VAL A 304 -11.69 14.83 11.78
CA VAL A 304 -11.75 14.40 10.38
C VAL A 304 -10.50 13.59 9.98
N LEU A 305 -9.32 13.93 10.51
CA LEU A 305 -8.08 13.18 10.29
C LEU A 305 -8.16 11.73 10.82
N ASN A 306 -8.93 11.47 11.89
CA ASN A 306 -9.17 10.11 12.38
C ASN A 306 -9.90 9.20 11.38
N TYR A 307 -10.49 9.75 10.32
CA TYR A 307 -11.11 9.01 9.22
C TYR A 307 -10.21 8.91 7.98
N ASN A 308 -8.94 9.33 8.08
CA ASN A 308 -7.89 9.21 7.08
C ASN A 308 -8.26 9.75 5.68
N PRO A 309 -8.56 11.07 5.56
CA PRO A 309 -8.92 11.68 4.28
C PRO A 309 -7.74 11.76 3.29
N GLN A 310 -8.06 12.05 2.03
CA GLN A 310 -7.08 12.41 1.01
C GLN A 310 -6.51 13.81 1.31
N MET A 311 -5.24 13.84 1.74
CA MET A 311 -4.56 15.09 2.14
C MET A 311 -4.38 16.11 1.00
N ASN A 312 -4.01 15.62 -0.19
CA ASN A 312 -3.46 16.48 -1.24
C ASN A 312 -4.43 16.71 -2.41
N PHE A 313 -5.74 16.55 -2.18
CA PHE A 313 -6.74 16.95 -3.18
C PHE A 313 -6.65 18.45 -3.45
N GLN A 314 -6.68 18.84 -4.72
CA GLN A 314 -6.66 20.24 -5.17
C GLN A 314 -7.96 20.60 -5.88
N ASP A 315 -8.50 21.78 -5.58
CA ASP A 315 -9.59 22.39 -6.37
C ASP A 315 -9.09 22.91 -7.73
N ASP A 316 -10.01 23.42 -8.56
CA ASP A 316 -9.71 24.00 -9.87
C ASP A 316 -8.76 25.22 -9.83
N TYR A 317 -8.50 25.75 -8.63
CA TYR A 317 -7.59 26.85 -8.38
C TYR A 317 -6.26 26.40 -7.74
N GLY A 318 -6.04 25.10 -7.58
CA GLY A 318 -4.85 24.51 -6.95
C GLY A 318 -4.83 24.64 -5.42
N ASN A 319 -5.91 25.07 -4.77
CA ASN A 319 -5.96 25.04 -3.31
C ASN A 319 -6.21 23.62 -2.81
N ASN A 320 -5.52 23.26 -1.74
CA ASN A 320 -5.78 22.06 -0.94
C ASN A 320 -5.93 22.41 0.55
N ALA A 321 -6.13 21.39 1.38
CA ALA A 321 -6.26 21.51 2.83
C ALA A 321 -5.17 22.40 3.48
N LEU A 322 -3.89 22.13 3.18
CA LEU A 322 -2.75 22.87 3.74
C LEU A 322 -2.78 24.35 3.36
N THR A 323 -2.98 24.65 2.07
CA THR A 323 -3.00 26.05 1.59
C THR A 323 -4.22 26.84 2.07
N LEU A 324 -5.32 26.16 2.42
CA LEU A 324 -6.51 26.75 3.02
C LEU A 324 -6.35 26.96 4.54
N ALA A 325 -5.71 26.02 5.23
CA ALA A 325 -5.37 26.17 6.65
C ALA A 325 -4.51 27.41 6.89
N VAL A 326 -3.51 27.69 6.02
CA VAL A 326 -2.71 28.93 6.09
C VAL A 326 -3.59 30.20 5.99
N ASN A 327 -4.74 30.14 5.32
CA ASN A 327 -5.66 31.27 5.20
C ASN A 327 -6.66 31.37 6.37
N ASN A 328 -6.74 30.38 7.26
CA ASN A 328 -7.60 30.38 8.44
C ASN A 328 -6.89 31.10 9.59
N PHE A 329 -7.09 32.42 9.69
CA PHE A 329 -6.33 33.30 10.59
C PHE A 329 -6.44 32.91 12.07
N ASP A 330 -7.55 32.32 12.48
CA ASP A 330 -7.79 31.99 13.89
C ASP A 330 -7.17 30.64 14.28
N ASN A 331 -7.01 29.71 13.33
CA ASN A 331 -6.68 28.31 13.63
C ASN A 331 -5.44 27.75 12.90
N TYR A 332 -4.81 28.49 11.99
CA TYR A 332 -3.69 27.97 11.19
C TYR A 332 -2.55 27.40 12.05
N LYS A 333 -2.29 27.98 13.22
CA LYS A 333 -1.23 27.53 14.14
C LYS A 333 -1.46 26.12 14.69
N GLY A 334 -2.71 25.75 14.96
CA GLY A 334 -3.07 24.39 15.37
C GLY A 334 -3.26 23.45 14.18
N MET A 335 -3.76 23.96 13.05
CA MET A 335 -4.08 23.13 11.89
C MET A 335 -2.85 22.68 11.09
N ILE A 336 -1.86 23.57 10.91
CA ILE A 336 -0.71 23.26 10.06
C ILE A 336 0.11 22.08 10.61
N PRO A 337 0.47 22.03 11.91
CA PRO A 337 1.18 20.87 12.45
C PRO A 337 0.45 19.55 12.20
N LEU A 338 -0.86 19.51 12.47
CA LEU A 338 -1.70 18.32 12.24
C LEU A 338 -1.70 17.87 10.77
N LEU A 339 -1.76 18.81 9.82
CA LEU A 339 -1.72 18.49 8.40
C LEU A 339 -0.34 17.97 7.96
N LEU A 340 0.74 18.58 8.45
CA LEU A 340 2.10 18.14 8.13
C LEU A 340 2.39 16.75 8.70
N GLU A 341 1.98 16.49 9.96
CA GLU A 341 2.06 15.17 10.59
C GLU A 341 1.20 14.13 9.87
N ALA A 342 0.05 14.53 9.32
CA ALA A 342 -0.83 13.68 8.51
C ALA A 342 -0.31 13.46 7.08
N GLY A 343 0.84 14.03 6.69
CA GLY A 343 1.46 13.82 5.38
C GLY A 343 0.92 14.73 4.27
N ALA A 344 0.50 15.95 4.60
CA ALA A 344 0.21 16.97 3.61
C ALA A 344 1.47 17.35 2.82
N ASP A 345 1.32 17.54 1.51
CA ASP A 345 2.41 17.96 0.62
C ASP A 345 2.83 19.40 0.95
N THR A 346 4.03 19.55 1.52
CA THR A 346 4.63 20.83 1.92
C THR A 346 4.84 21.78 0.73
N ASP A 347 4.98 21.22 -0.46
CA ASP A 347 5.30 21.90 -1.71
C ASP A 347 4.06 22.25 -2.54
N SER A 348 2.89 22.24 -1.89
CA SER A 348 1.60 22.53 -2.49
C SER A 348 1.54 23.89 -3.17
N LYS A 349 1.03 23.89 -4.41
CA LYS A 349 1.01 25.05 -5.33
C LYS A 349 -0.40 25.53 -5.55
N VAL A 350 -0.64 26.82 -5.28
CA VAL A 350 -1.91 27.50 -5.54
C VAL A 350 -1.83 28.20 -6.88
N GLY A 351 -2.79 27.93 -7.76
CA GLY A 351 -2.90 28.48 -9.11
C GLY A 351 -3.32 27.41 -10.12
N SER A 352 -3.65 27.84 -11.34
CA SER A 352 -3.99 26.93 -12.43
C SER A 352 -2.75 26.30 -13.07
N PRO A 353 -2.90 25.17 -13.81
CA PRO A 353 -1.80 24.60 -14.59
C PRO A 353 -1.18 25.66 -15.52
N GLY A 354 0.12 25.96 -15.32
CA GLY A 354 0.84 27.02 -16.05
C GLY A 354 0.81 28.41 -15.42
N SER A 355 0.11 28.62 -14.30
CA SER A 355 0.10 29.87 -13.55
C SER A 355 0.02 29.65 -12.04
N ILE A 356 1.14 29.19 -11.46
CA ILE A 356 1.30 29.10 -9.99
C ILE A 356 1.38 30.52 -9.42
N ASN A 357 0.41 30.88 -8.59
CA ASN A 357 0.34 32.18 -7.94
C ASN A 357 1.12 32.19 -6.61
N PHE A 358 1.05 31.12 -5.82
CA PHE A 358 1.72 30.99 -4.52
C PHE A 358 2.08 29.53 -4.21
N THR A 359 3.05 29.33 -3.34
CA THR A 359 3.33 28.05 -2.68
C THR A 359 2.80 28.09 -1.24
N ALA A 360 2.54 26.94 -0.61
CA ALA A 360 2.09 26.89 0.78
C ALA A 360 3.10 27.59 1.71
N LEU A 361 4.39 27.25 1.58
CA LEU A 361 5.49 27.93 2.27
C LEU A 361 5.50 29.44 1.97
N GLY A 362 5.40 29.85 0.70
CA GLY A 362 5.40 31.26 0.33
C GLY A 362 4.23 32.07 0.92
N LYS A 363 3.05 31.47 1.08
CA LYS A 363 1.92 32.10 1.80
C LYS A 363 2.23 32.26 3.29
N MET A 364 2.79 31.22 3.91
CA MET A 364 3.17 31.25 5.33
C MET A 364 4.23 32.32 5.60
N VAL A 365 5.25 32.43 4.74
CA VAL A 365 6.27 33.48 4.81
C VAL A 365 5.68 34.87 4.68
N GLY A 366 4.79 35.09 3.70
CA GLY A 366 4.07 36.34 3.56
C GLY A 366 3.31 36.73 4.83
N LYS A 367 2.69 35.76 5.51
CA LYS A 367 2.00 35.97 6.79
C LYS A 367 2.97 36.31 7.92
N ALA A 368 4.02 35.51 8.10
CA ALA A 368 5.02 35.68 9.15
C ALA A 368 5.75 37.03 9.07
N LEU A 369 5.96 37.55 7.85
CA LEU A 369 6.56 38.86 7.62
C LEU A 369 5.64 40.03 8.00
N ILE A 370 4.33 39.82 8.06
CA ILE A 370 3.35 40.81 8.51
C ILE A 370 3.19 40.76 10.03
N SER A 371 3.03 39.56 10.59
CA SER A 371 2.77 39.34 12.02
C SER A 371 4.02 39.54 12.89
N LYS A 372 5.21 39.16 12.39
CA LYS A 372 6.50 39.23 13.08
C LYS A 372 6.48 38.58 14.48
N ASN A 373 5.91 37.39 14.59
CA ASN A 373 5.92 36.61 15.82
C ASN A 373 6.72 35.31 15.64
N GLU A 374 7.31 34.82 16.73
CA GLU A 374 8.16 33.61 16.77
C GLU A 374 7.40 32.34 16.38
N GLU A 375 6.13 32.22 16.77
CA GLU A 375 5.31 31.04 16.47
C GLU A 375 5.15 30.84 14.95
N ASP A 376 5.07 31.92 14.17
CA ASP A 376 5.00 31.84 12.71
C ASP A 376 6.33 31.40 12.10
N TYR A 377 7.47 31.72 12.73
CA TYR A 377 8.78 31.24 12.28
C TYR A 377 8.97 29.76 12.61
N GLN A 378 8.48 29.30 13.76
CA GLN A 378 8.44 27.86 14.11
C GLN A 378 7.59 27.06 13.11
N ILE A 379 6.47 27.62 12.64
CA ILE A 379 5.67 26.97 11.60
C ILE A 379 6.45 26.91 10.28
N ILE A 380 7.18 27.97 9.90
CA ILE A 380 8.03 27.96 8.69
C ILE A 380 9.13 26.91 8.81
N GLU A 381 9.79 26.83 9.96
CA GLU A 381 10.78 25.79 10.24
C GLU A 381 10.15 24.39 10.12
N MET A 382 8.94 24.20 10.63
CA MET A 382 8.23 22.92 10.50
C MET A 382 7.91 22.55 9.04
N PHE A 383 7.54 23.51 8.19
CA PHE A 383 7.41 23.27 6.75
C PHE A 383 8.74 22.74 6.17
N LEU A 384 9.86 23.41 6.49
CA LEU A 384 11.18 23.05 5.98
C LEU A 384 11.65 21.69 6.51
N SER A 385 11.41 21.38 7.79
CA SER A 385 11.75 20.09 8.41
C SER A 385 10.94 18.93 7.82
N HIS A 386 9.74 19.21 7.30
CA HIS A 386 8.90 18.25 6.57
C HIS A 386 9.18 18.26 5.05
N GLY A 387 10.31 18.83 4.62
CA GLY A 387 10.82 18.72 3.26
C GLY A 387 10.26 19.75 2.27
N ALA A 388 9.67 20.86 2.73
CA ALA A 388 9.36 21.98 1.85
C ALA A 388 10.64 22.47 1.14
N ASP A 389 10.59 22.66 -0.17
CA ASP A 389 11.72 23.22 -0.92
C ASP A 389 11.82 24.74 -0.65
N PRO A 390 12.90 25.23 0.02
CA PRO A 390 13.08 26.65 0.31
C PRO A 390 13.26 27.50 -0.95
N ASN A 391 13.52 26.88 -2.10
CA ASN A 391 13.70 27.52 -3.39
C ASN A 391 12.43 27.54 -4.23
N GLN A 392 11.36 26.89 -3.77
CA GLN A 392 10.13 26.82 -4.53
C GLN A 392 9.50 28.21 -4.65
N ALA A 393 9.41 28.70 -5.88
CA ALA A 393 8.87 30.03 -6.18
C ALA A 393 7.62 29.95 -7.06
N PRO A 394 6.66 30.87 -6.87
CA PRO A 394 5.54 31.00 -7.79
C PRO A 394 5.99 31.61 -9.13
N LYS A 395 5.05 31.88 -10.02
CA LYS A 395 5.32 32.48 -11.34
C LYS A 395 6.04 33.83 -11.26
N SER A 396 6.01 34.55 -10.14
CA SER A 396 6.83 35.78 -9.98
C SER A 396 8.33 35.49 -9.86
N MET A 397 8.71 34.22 -9.68
CA MET A 397 10.06 33.73 -9.36
C MET A 397 10.61 34.33 -8.07
N THR A 398 9.74 34.85 -7.19
CA THR A 398 10.12 35.38 -5.89
C THR A 398 10.19 34.25 -4.87
N THR A 399 11.39 33.87 -4.46
CA THR A 399 11.60 32.80 -3.46
C THR A 399 11.26 33.28 -2.04
N PRO A 400 11.01 32.35 -1.09
CA PRO A 400 10.93 32.66 0.34
C PRO A 400 12.07 33.56 0.85
N LEU A 401 13.32 33.22 0.49
CA LEU A 401 14.52 34.01 0.83
C LEU A 401 14.44 35.45 0.31
N MET A 402 13.99 35.64 -0.95
CA MET A 402 13.79 36.98 -1.51
C MET A 402 12.75 37.79 -0.74
N GLN A 403 11.64 37.17 -0.31
CA GLN A 403 10.61 37.84 0.48
C GLN A 403 11.18 38.32 1.82
N ALA A 404 11.91 37.44 2.53
CA ALA A 404 12.57 37.78 3.79
C ALA A 404 13.61 38.90 3.62
N ALA A 405 14.45 38.81 2.59
CA ALA A 405 15.48 39.80 2.30
C ALA A 405 14.90 41.17 1.93
N HIS A 406 13.82 41.21 1.12
CA HIS A 406 13.12 42.45 0.79
C HIS A 406 12.52 43.14 2.03
N LYS A 407 12.08 42.36 3.02
CA LYS A 407 11.53 42.88 4.29
C LYS A 407 12.59 43.14 5.36
N GLY A 408 13.84 42.73 5.14
CA GLY A 408 14.93 42.92 6.09
C GLY A 408 14.82 42.03 7.32
N ASN A 409 14.13 40.89 7.19
CA ASN A 409 13.95 39.96 8.30
C ASN A 409 15.18 39.04 8.38
N LEU A 410 16.08 39.31 9.32
CA LEU A 410 17.33 38.57 9.46
C LEU A 410 17.10 37.11 9.87
N GLU A 411 16.22 36.87 10.84
CA GLU A 411 15.93 35.53 11.38
C GLU A 411 15.43 34.57 10.29
N LEU A 412 14.47 35.00 9.46
CA LEU A 412 14.00 34.18 8.35
C LEU A 412 15.05 34.01 7.25
N VAL A 413 15.92 35.00 7.03
CA VAL A 413 17.04 34.85 6.08
C VAL A 413 18.00 33.77 6.58
N GLU A 414 18.39 33.81 7.85
CA GLU A 414 19.24 32.78 8.47
C GLU A 414 18.60 31.39 8.39
N LEU A 415 17.32 31.28 8.76
CA LEU A 415 16.57 30.02 8.69
C LEU A 415 16.53 29.45 7.27
N PHE A 416 16.24 30.27 6.25
CA PHE A 416 16.23 29.77 4.86
C PHE A 416 17.61 29.34 4.38
N LEU A 417 18.68 30.02 4.79
CA LEU A 417 20.05 29.63 4.44
C LEU A 417 20.44 28.31 5.10
N GLU A 418 20.04 28.09 6.36
CA GLU A 418 20.27 26.83 7.09
C GLU A 418 19.66 25.63 6.35
N TYR A 419 18.46 25.81 5.79
CA TYR A 419 17.77 24.78 5.01
C TYR A 419 18.17 24.75 3.52
N GLY A 420 19.21 25.48 3.11
CA GLY A 420 19.80 25.37 1.76
C GLY A 420 19.12 26.23 0.69
N ALA A 421 18.58 27.40 1.04
CA ALA A 421 18.10 28.36 0.06
C ALA A 421 19.24 28.89 -0.83
N ASP A 422 19.01 28.89 -2.15
CA ASP A 422 19.92 29.37 -3.18
C ASP A 422 19.83 30.89 -3.30
N THR A 423 20.89 31.57 -2.86
CA THR A 423 21.02 33.04 -2.89
C THR A 423 21.17 33.61 -4.30
N SER A 424 21.51 32.76 -5.28
CA SER A 424 21.80 33.15 -6.66
C SER A 424 20.56 33.23 -7.55
N LEU A 425 19.43 32.66 -7.10
CA LEU A 425 18.17 32.70 -7.82
C LEU A 425 17.74 34.14 -8.09
N LYS A 426 17.06 34.33 -9.22
CA LYS A 426 16.60 35.63 -9.69
C LYS A 426 15.11 35.63 -9.91
N ASP A 427 14.46 36.72 -9.48
CA ASP A 427 13.06 36.95 -9.81
C ASP A 427 12.88 37.29 -11.31
N LYS A 428 11.64 37.55 -11.72
CA LYS A 428 11.32 37.96 -13.09
C LYS A 428 11.98 39.27 -13.54
N GLN A 429 12.40 40.11 -12.61
CA GLN A 429 13.10 41.37 -12.88
C GLN A 429 14.63 41.18 -12.85
N GLY A 430 15.12 39.94 -12.69
CA GLY A 430 16.53 39.62 -12.63
C GLY A 430 17.19 39.98 -11.29
N LYS A 431 16.40 40.17 -10.22
CA LYS A 431 16.88 40.56 -8.89
C LYS A 431 17.07 39.35 -7.99
N THR A 432 18.20 39.30 -7.31
CA THR A 432 18.52 38.32 -6.24
C THR A 432 18.00 38.79 -4.88
N ALA A 433 18.04 37.91 -3.87
CA ALA A 433 17.76 38.30 -2.48
C ALA A 433 18.67 39.45 -1.99
N LEU A 434 19.96 39.39 -2.34
CA LEU A 434 20.93 40.45 -2.03
C LEU A 434 20.55 41.79 -2.71
N ASP A 435 20.11 41.77 -3.97
CA ASP A 435 19.66 42.98 -4.66
C ASP A 435 18.43 43.60 -3.97
N MET A 436 17.49 42.77 -3.51
CA MET A 436 16.31 43.25 -2.78
C MET A 436 16.69 43.90 -1.44
N ALA A 437 17.61 43.29 -0.69
CA ALA A 437 18.12 43.85 0.56
C ALA A 437 18.86 45.18 0.34
N LYS A 438 19.70 45.27 -0.71
CA LYS A 438 20.39 46.51 -1.12
C LYS A 438 19.41 47.62 -1.48
N ASN A 439 18.40 47.32 -2.30
CA ASN A 439 17.38 48.31 -2.70
C ASN A 439 16.59 48.90 -1.51
N LYS A 440 16.50 48.16 -0.39
CA LYS A 440 15.81 48.58 0.83
C LYS A 440 16.75 49.02 1.96
N ASN A 441 18.06 48.99 1.74
CA ASN A 441 19.10 49.35 2.72
C ASN A 441 19.11 48.49 4.01
N HIS A 442 18.78 47.21 3.91
CA HIS A 442 18.78 46.28 5.06
C HIS A 442 20.18 45.75 5.36
N ARG A 443 21.00 46.55 6.06
CA ARG A 443 22.45 46.29 6.25
C ARG A 443 22.79 44.89 6.78
N GLN A 444 22.12 44.43 7.84
CA GLN A 444 22.42 43.12 8.43
C GLN A 444 22.19 41.97 7.44
N VAL A 445 21.11 42.05 6.65
CA VAL A 445 20.81 41.06 5.60
C VAL A 445 21.81 41.17 4.44
N ILE A 446 22.21 42.40 4.06
CA ILE A 446 23.25 42.59 3.04
C ILE A 446 24.55 41.94 3.50
N ASP A 447 24.93 42.13 4.76
CA ASP A 447 26.18 41.59 5.30
C ASP A 447 26.19 40.07 5.37
N LEU A 448 25.02 39.45 5.61
CA LEU A 448 24.85 38.00 5.62
C LEU A 448 24.84 37.36 4.23
N LEU A 449 24.34 38.08 3.21
CA LEU A 449 24.14 37.55 1.85
C LEU A 449 25.27 37.88 0.86
N GLN A 450 26.31 38.62 1.26
CA GLN A 450 27.37 39.12 0.38
C GLN A 450 28.56 38.17 0.18
#